data_AF-A0A9P9ZJ76-F1
#
_entry.id   AF-A0A9P9ZJ76-F1
#
_cell.length_a   1.000
_cell.length_b   1.000
_cell.length_c   1.000
_cell.angle_alpha   90.00
_cell.angle_beta   90.00
_cell.angle_gamma   90.00
#
_symmetry.space_group_name_H-M   'P 1'
#
loop_
_entity.id
_entity.type
_entity.pdbx_description
1 polymer ?
#
loop_
_entity_poly.entity_id
_entity_poly.type
_entity_poly.pdbx_seq_one_letter_code
_entity_poly.pdbx_strand_id
1 'polypeptide(L)'
;MATDDNFPCSLTLQVPFPDARLASVALQALRVDKELSGLVKRELSTVASPSSEDAGQTVLQVDYKATTNRMLRVAVNSFMDSLALVLEVQEEMDVDLIESEKANN
;
A
#
# COMPACT_ATOMS: atom_id res chain seq x y z
N MET A 1 -4.50 1.03 -26.73
CA MET A 1 -4.98 0.69 -25.38
C MET A 1 -5.46 -0.74 -25.44
N ALA A 2 -4.59 -1.71 -25.10
CA ALA A 2 -5.00 -3.10 -25.05
C ALA A 2 -5.70 -3.33 -23.71
N THR A 3 -7.01 -3.58 -23.76
CA THR A 3 -7.72 -4.17 -22.63
C THR A 3 -7.08 -5.54 -22.39
N ASP A 4 -6.59 -5.77 -21.17
CA ASP A 4 -6.34 -7.13 -20.70
C ASP A 4 -7.70 -7.82 -20.71
N ASP A 5 -8.14 -8.40 -21.84
CA ASP A 5 -9.48 -8.99 -22.00
C ASP A 5 -9.78 -10.08 -20.97
N ASN A 6 -8.73 -10.60 -20.32
CA ASN A 6 -8.83 -11.57 -19.25
C ASN A 6 -9.08 -10.95 -17.85
N PHE A 7 -8.95 -9.64 -17.66
CA PHE A 7 -9.13 -8.93 -16.38
C PHE A 7 -9.92 -7.62 -16.58
N PRO A 8 -11.23 -7.70 -16.87
CA PRO A 8 -12.05 -6.53 -17.23
C PRO A 8 -12.33 -5.56 -16.07
N CYS A 9 -12.09 -5.96 -14.81
CA CYS A 9 -12.34 -5.11 -13.65
C CYS A 9 -11.02 -4.53 -13.13
N SER A 10 -10.91 -3.21 -13.04
CA SER A 10 -9.73 -2.52 -12.50
C SER A 10 -10.08 -1.54 -11.38
N LEU A 11 -9.19 -1.38 -10.42
CA LEU A 11 -9.31 -0.41 -9.33
C LEU A 11 -7.93 0.09 -8.93
N THR A 12 -7.80 1.40 -8.75
CA THR A 12 -6.60 2.03 -8.20
C THR A 12 -6.93 2.61 -6.82
N LEU A 13 -6.10 2.30 -5.84
CA LEU A 13 -6.20 2.81 -4.47
C LEU A 13 -4.97 3.64 -4.16
N GLN A 14 -5.16 4.75 -3.46
CA GLN A 14 -4.10 5.64 -3.02
C GLN A 14 -4.24 5.87 -1.52
N VAL A 15 -3.20 5.51 -0.77
CA VAL A 15 -3.16 5.65 0.69
C VAL A 15 -2.05 6.64 1.03
N PRO A 16 -2.37 7.86 1.50
CA PRO A 16 -1.36 8.83 1.90
C PRO A 16 -0.74 8.45 3.24
N PHE A 17 0.58 8.56 3.34
CA PHE A 17 1.34 8.42 4.56
C PHE A 17 1.92 9.76 5.01
N PRO A 18 2.18 9.96 6.32
CA PRO A 18 2.82 11.18 6.83
C PRO A 18 4.25 11.41 6.30
N ASP A 19 4.99 10.32 6.05
CA ASP A 19 6.40 10.34 5.61
C ASP A 19 6.66 9.28 4.52
N ALA A 20 7.58 9.57 3.61
CA ALA A 20 8.02 8.69 2.54
C ALA A 20 8.70 7.42 3.08
N ARG A 21 9.37 7.50 4.24
CA ARG A 21 9.93 6.32 4.91
C ARG A 21 8.82 5.33 5.28
N LEU A 22 7.74 5.81 5.91
CA LEU A 22 6.61 4.97 6.30
C LEU A 22 5.93 4.33 5.09
N ALA A 23 5.74 5.11 4.01
CA ALA A 23 5.20 4.58 2.76
C ALA A 23 6.09 3.48 2.16
N SER A 24 7.41 3.66 2.17
CA SER A 24 8.38 2.68 1.66
C SER A 24 8.43 1.40 2.52
N VAL A 25 8.37 1.53 3.85
CA VAL A 25 8.31 0.38 4.76
C VAL A 25 7.01 -0.41 4.56
N ALA A 26 5.87 0.27 4.50
CA ALA A 26 4.58 -0.37 4.23
C ALA A 26 4.59 -1.10 2.87
N LEU A 27 5.13 -0.46 1.83
CA LEU A 27 5.30 -1.07 0.51
C LEU A 27 6.12 -2.37 0.59
N GLN A 28 7.24 -2.37 1.30
CA GLN A 28 8.10 -3.56 1.44
C GLN A 28 7.41 -4.68 2.20
N ALA A 29 6.71 -4.36 3.30
CA ALA A 29 5.96 -5.34 4.08
C ALA A 29 4.84 -5.99 3.25
N LEU A 30 4.06 -5.17 2.53
CA LEU A 30 2.91 -5.64 1.75
C LEU A 30 3.29 -6.36 0.45
N ARG A 31 4.50 -6.11 -0.09
CA ARG A 31 5.01 -6.76 -1.31
C ARG A 31 5.29 -8.25 -1.15
N VAL A 32 5.61 -8.71 0.06
CA VAL A 32 5.94 -10.13 0.32
C VAL A 32 4.70 -11.01 0.22
N ASP A 33 3.52 -10.44 0.48
CA ASP A 33 2.24 -11.12 0.31
C ASP A 33 1.92 -11.25 -1.19
N LYS A 34 2.03 -12.47 -1.73
CA LYS A 34 1.65 -12.74 -3.11
C LYS A 34 0.18 -13.07 -3.15
N GLU A 35 -0.53 -12.41 -4.07
CA GLU A 35 -1.91 -12.77 -4.38
C GLU A 35 -1.98 -14.26 -4.74
N LEU A 36 -2.72 -15.03 -3.94
CA LEU A 36 -2.79 -16.49 -4.05
C LEU A 36 -3.51 -16.98 -5.32
N SER A 37 -4.21 -16.10 -6.02
CA SER A 37 -5.05 -16.45 -7.17
C SER A 37 -4.60 -15.77 -8.45
N GLY A 38 -4.38 -16.55 -9.51
CA GLY A 38 -4.15 -16.03 -10.87
C GLY A 38 -5.35 -15.27 -11.47
N LEU A 39 -6.45 -15.14 -10.73
CA LEU A 39 -7.65 -14.40 -11.13
C LEU A 39 -7.60 -12.91 -10.74
N VAL A 40 -6.59 -12.50 -9.97
CA VAL A 40 -6.33 -11.10 -9.60
C VAL A 40 -4.85 -10.79 -9.83
N LYS A 41 -4.58 -9.63 -10.41
CA LYS A 41 -3.26 -9.03 -10.52
C LYS A 41 -3.24 -7.78 -9.65
N ARG A 42 -2.17 -7.64 -8.87
CA ARG A 42 -1.92 -6.48 -8.00
C ARG A 42 -0.53 -5.93 -8.26
N GLU A 43 -0.43 -4.62 -8.40
CA GLU A 43 0.83 -3.89 -8.48
C GLU A 43 0.88 -2.83 -7.39
N LEU A 44 2.02 -2.74 -6.71
CA LEU A 44 2.25 -1.89 -5.54
C LEU A 44 3.42 -0.96 -5.82
N SER A 45 3.17 0.35 -5.73
CA SER A 45 4.18 1.39 -5.95
C SER A 45 4.00 2.53 -4.97
N THR A 46 5.04 3.34 -4.77
CA THR A 46 4.97 4.60 -4.04
C THR A 46 5.04 5.75 -5.04
N VAL A 47 4.19 6.76 -4.87
CA VAL A 47 4.11 7.93 -5.73
C VAL A 47 4.20 9.21 -4.89
N ALA A 48 4.60 10.30 -5.53
CA ALA A 48 4.65 11.61 -4.87
C ALA A 48 3.23 12.11 -4.60
N SER A 49 3.03 12.76 -3.45
CA SER A 49 1.78 13.46 -3.15
C SER A 49 1.67 14.70 -4.05
N PRO A 50 0.53 14.93 -4.74
CA PRO A 50 0.35 16.11 -5.58
C PRO A 50 0.25 17.42 -4.79
N SER A 51 0.07 17.33 -3.46
CA SER A 51 -0.15 18.47 -2.55
C SER A 51 1.01 18.72 -1.59
N SER A 52 2.10 17.97 -1.66
CA SER A 52 3.27 18.15 -0.81
C SER A 52 4.42 18.75 -1.62
N GLU A 53 4.94 19.90 -1.19
CA GLU A 53 6.12 20.53 -1.81
C GLU A 53 7.41 19.71 -1.56
N ASP A 54 7.36 18.80 -0.60
CA ASP A 54 8.35 17.76 -0.38
C ASP A 54 8.27 16.70 -1.48
N ALA A 55 9.36 16.52 -2.23
CA ALA A 55 9.49 15.58 -3.35
C ALA A 55 9.47 14.09 -2.93
N GLY A 56 9.02 13.78 -1.72
CA GLY A 56 8.96 12.43 -1.16
C GLY A 56 7.82 11.61 -1.75
N GLN A 57 8.08 10.32 -1.99
CA GLN A 57 7.04 9.37 -2.39
C GLN A 57 6.20 8.95 -1.18
N THR A 58 5.27 9.80 -0.74
CA THR A 58 4.46 9.63 0.48
C THR A 58 3.15 8.88 0.26
N VAL A 59 2.77 8.60 -0.98
CA VAL A 59 1.49 7.93 -1.28
C VAL A 59 1.77 6.49 -1.72
N LEU A 60 1.18 5.52 -1.04
CA LEU A 60 1.15 4.12 -1.48
C LEU A 60 0.03 3.95 -2.52
N GLN A 61 0.40 3.64 -3.75
CA GLN A 61 -0.52 3.34 -4.83
C GLN A 61 -0.61 1.83 -5.06
N VAL A 62 -1.85 1.35 -5.18
CA VAL A 62 -2.15 -0.06 -5.43
C VAL A 62 -3.09 -0.18 -6.61
N ASP A 63 -2.61 -0.86 -7.65
CA ASP A 63 -3.35 -1.08 -8.88
C ASP A 63 -3.81 -2.54 -8.96
N TYR A 64 -5.12 -2.74 -8.98
CA TYR A 64 -5.76 -4.04 -9.10
C TYR A 64 -6.36 -4.25 -10.48
N LYS A 65 -6.23 -5.47 -10.97
CA LYS A 65 -6.98 -6.00 -12.12
C LYS A 65 -7.53 -7.37 -11.78
N ALA A 66 -8.80 -7.63 -12.04
CA ALA A 66 -9.47 -8.87 -11.70
C ALA A 66 -10.38 -9.37 -12.82
N THR A 67 -10.61 -10.67 -12.86
CA THR A 67 -11.57 -11.31 -13.78
C THR A 67 -13.02 -10.91 -13.50
N THR A 68 -13.35 -10.64 -12.23
CA THR A 68 -14.70 -10.25 -11.80
C THR A 68 -14.65 -9.25 -10.64
N ASN A 69 -15.71 -8.46 -10.48
CA ASN A 69 -15.90 -7.60 -9.31
C ASN A 69 -15.90 -8.38 -7.98
N ARG A 70 -16.36 -9.64 -7.99
CA ARG A 70 -16.33 -10.50 -6.81
C ARG A 70 -14.89 -10.78 -6.37
N MET A 71 -14.03 -11.15 -7.30
CA MET A 71 -12.61 -11.38 -7.02
C MET A 71 -11.91 -10.10 -6.59
N LEU A 72 -12.21 -8.98 -7.25
CA LEU A 72 -11.69 -7.66 -6.88
C LEU A 72 -12.05 -7.32 -5.42
N ARG A 73 -13.30 -7.51 -5.01
CA ARG A 73 -13.75 -7.25 -3.64
C ARG A 73 -13.03 -8.13 -2.62
N VAL A 74 -12.88 -9.42 -2.90
CA VAL A 74 -12.21 -10.35 -1.99
C VAL A 74 -10.74 -9.95 -1.80
N ALA A 75 -10.03 -9.67 -2.89
CA ALA A 75 -8.62 -9.26 -2.85
C ALA A 75 -8.44 -7.91 -2.13
N VAL A 76 -9.28 -6.91 -2.43
CA VAL A 76 -9.20 -5.59 -1.80
C VAL A 76 -9.49 -5.66 -0.31
N ASN A 77 -10.50 -6.43 0.12
CA ASN A 77 -10.79 -6.57 1.54
C ASN A 77 -9.62 -7.21 2.30
N SER A 78 -9.08 -8.32 1.79
CA SER A 78 -7.91 -8.98 2.39
C SER A 78 -6.70 -8.04 2.44
N PHE A 79 -6.50 -7.21 1.42
CA PHE A 79 -5.43 -6.22 1.40
C PHE A 79 -5.63 -5.13 2.46
N MET A 80 -6.85 -4.64 2.66
CA MET A 80 -7.12 -3.63 3.69
C MET A 80 -6.86 -4.19 5.09
N ASP A 81 -7.17 -5.46 5.33
CA ASP A 81 -6.85 -6.13 6.59
C ASP A 81 -5.32 -6.21 6.81
N SER A 82 -4.56 -6.61 5.78
CA SER A 82 -3.09 -6.62 5.84
C SER A 82 -2.50 -5.22 6.01
N LEU A 83 -3.07 -4.20 5.34
CA LEU A 83 -2.65 -2.82 5.47
C LEU A 83 -2.91 -2.29 6.87
N ALA A 84 -4.07 -2.57 7.46
CA ALA A 84 -4.41 -2.16 8.82
C ALA A 84 -3.40 -2.73 9.82
N LEU A 85 -3.05 -4.02 9.71
CA LEU A 85 -2.02 -4.65 10.54
C LEU A 85 -0.66 -3.97 10.39
N VAL A 86 -0.25 -3.65 9.16
CA VAL A 86 1.02 -2.95 8.91
C VAL A 86 1.01 -1.56 9.54
N LEU A 87 -0.10 -0.82 9.42
CA LEU A 87 -0.22 0.51 10.01
C LEU A 87 -0.20 0.46 11.55
N GLU A 88 -0.88 -0.50 12.16
CA GLU A 88 -0.86 -0.73 13.62
C GLU A 88 0.57 -1.01 14.11
N VAL A 89 1.29 -1.91 13.43
CA VAL A 89 2.70 -2.20 13.77
C VAL A 89 3.58 -0.97 13.56
N GLN A 90 3.36 -0.20 12.48
CA GLN A 90 4.11 1.02 12.24
C GLN A 90 3.87 2.08 13.32
N GLU A 91 2.64 2.22 13.83
CA GLU A 91 2.31 3.11 14.94
C GLU A 91 3.03 2.70 16.23
N GLU A 92 2.97 1.42 16.60
CA GLU A 92 3.64 0.91 17.80
C GLU A 92 5.18 0.98 17.70
N MET A 93 5.75 0.74 16.53
CA MET A 93 7.21 0.82 16.32
C MET A 93 7.75 2.25 16.21
N ASP A 94 6.95 3.24 15.81
CA ASP A 94 7.40 4.63 15.74
C ASP A 94 7.59 5.25 17.14
N VAL A 95 7.07 4.62 18.20
CA VAL A 95 7.27 5.03 19.60
C VAL A 95 8.74 4.95 20.00
N ASP A 96 9.49 3.93 19.53
CA ASP A 96 10.90 3.71 19.90
C ASP A 96 11.83 4.83 19.41
N LEU A 97 11.49 5.50 18.29
CA LEU A 97 12.28 6.62 17.77
C LEU A 97 12.13 7.87 18.65
N ILE A 98 10.92 8.15 19.14
CA ILE A 98 10.64 9.32 20.00
C ILE A 98 11.35 9.20 21.35
N GLU A 99 11.46 7.99 21.90
CA GLU A 99 12.18 7.77 23.17
C GLU A 99 13.70 7.90 23.00
N SER A 100 14.25 7.44 21.87
CA SER A 100 15.68 7.57 21.57
C SER A 100 16.13 9.02 21.34
N GLU A 101 15.28 9.89 20.77
CA GLU A 101 15.56 11.32 20.61
C GLU A 101 15.46 12.09 21.94
N LYS A 102 14.54 11.70 22.84
CA LYS A 102 14.44 12.29 24.18
C LYS A 102 15.60 11.91 25.11
N ALA A 103 16.20 10.74 24.93
CA ALA A 103 17.34 10.29 25.73
C ALA A 103 18.68 10.98 25.34
N ASN A 104 18.74 11.63 24.18
CA ASN A 104 19.94 12.28 23.66
C ASN A 104 19.92 13.82 23.80
N ASN A 105 19.04 14.36 24.67
CA ASN A 105 18.90 15.79 24.95
C ASN A 105 18.72 16.03 26.46
#